data_AF-A0A521BLU1-F1
#
_entry.id   AF-A0A521BLU1-F1
#
_cell.length_a   1.000
_cell.length_b   1.000
_cell.length_c   1.000
_cell.angle_alpha   90.00
_cell.angle_beta   90.00
_cell.angle_gamma   90.00
#
_symmetry.space_group_name_H-M   'P 1'
#
loop_
_entity.id
_entity.type
_entity.pdbx_description
1 polymer ?
#
loop_
_entity_poly.entity_id
_entity_poly.type
_entity_poly.pdbx_seq_one_letter_code
_entity_poly.pdbx_strand_id
1 'polypeptide(L)' 'MLLTAVMIGGVLVTFALIVIRLSDRTPTLPDQVELPDGAKAQAVTIGNNWFAVVTDDNRILIFDKTTGRQRQEITVE' A
#
# COMPACT_ATOMS: atom_id res chain seq x y z
N MET A 1 11.82 -20.98 36.79
CA MET A 1 10.84 -21.24 35.71
C MET A 1 9.94 -20.03 35.44
N LEU A 2 9.38 -19.37 36.45
CA LEU A 2 8.56 -18.16 36.26
C LEU A 2 9.32 -17.02 35.55
N LEU A 3 10.54 -16.70 36.01
CA LEU A 3 11.38 -15.68 35.37
C LEU A 3 11.66 -16.02 33.90
N THR A 4 11.97 -17.28 33.60
CA THR A 4 12.19 -17.76 32.23
C THR A 4 10.96 -17.55 31.34
N ALA A 5 9.77 -17.88 31.85
CA ALA A 5 8.51 -17.69 31.12
C ALA A 5 8.22 -16.21 30.86
N VAL A 6 8.47 -15.33 31.83
CA VAL A 6 8.28 -13.88 31.68
C VAL A 6 9.27 -13.30 30.66
N MET A 7 10.54 -13.71 30.70
CA MET A 7 11.55 -13.26 29.74
C MET A 7 11.19 -13.65 28.31
N ILE A 8 10.75 -14.90 28.11
CA ILE A 8 10.29 -15.38 26.79
C ILE A 8 9.04 -14.61 26.35
N GLY A 9 8.07 -14.44 27.25
CA GLY A 9 6.84 -13.70 26.98
C GLY A 9 7.11 -12.26 26.57
N GLY A 10 8.02 -11.56 27.26
CA GLY A 10 8.41 -10.20 26.92
C GLY A 10 8.99 -10.09 25.50
N VAL A 11 9.93 -10.97 25.15
CA VAL A 11 10.53 -11.00 23.80
C VAL A 11 9.47 -11.30 22.74
N LEU A 12 8.58 -12.27 22.97
CA LEU A 12 7.52 -12.61 22.02
C LEU A 12 6.54 -11.45 21.79
N VAL A 13 6.13 -10.76 22.86
CA VAL A 13 5.25 -9.59 22.78
C VAL A 13 5.93 -8.48 21.99
N THR A 14 7.18 -8.14 22.30
CA THR A 14 7.93 -7.13 21.55
C THR A 14 8.04 -7.49 20.07
N PHE A 15 8.35 -8.75 19.75
CA PHE A 15 8.47 -9.20 18.37
C PHE A 15 7.13 -9.13 17.62
N ALA A 16 6.05 -9.56 18.26
CA ALA A 16 4.70 -9.46 17.71
C ALA A 16 4.32 -8.01 17.41
N LEU A 17 4.56 -7.10 18.36
CA LEU A 17 4.30 -5.66 18.18
C LEU A 17 5.14 -5.06 17.04
N ILE A 18 6.40 -5.47 16.90
CA ILE A 18 7.25 -5.01 15.78
C ILE A 18 6.67 -5.43 14.44
N VAL A 19 6.26 -6.70 14.29
CA VAL A 19 5.68 -7.21 13.04
C VAL A 19 4.40 -6.45 12.68
N ILE A 20 3.48 -6.29 13.63
CA ILE A 20 2.22 -5.55 13.43
C ILE A 20 2.53 -4.12 12.99
N ARG A 21 3.37 -3.40 13.75
CA ARG A 21 3.65 -1.99 13.48
C ARG A 21 4.45 -1.76 12.19
N LEU A 22 5.31 -2.70 11.81
CA LEU A 22 6.06 -2.62 10.56
C LEU A 22 5.13 -2.79 9.35
N SER A 23 4.15 -3.69 9.45
CA SER A 23 3.12 -3.86 8.41
C SER A 23 2.28 -2.62 8.20
N ASP A 24 2.08 -1.78 9.22
CA ASP A 24 1.28 -0.54 9.11
C ASP A 24 2.03 0.61 8.44
N ARG A 25 3.36 0.53 8.27
CA ARG A 25 4.15 1.58 7.59
C ARG A 25 3.95 1.50 6.07
N THR A 26 2.80 1.94 5.61
CA THR A 26 2.55 2.07 4.18
C THR A 26 3.24 3.33 3.67
N PRO A 27 3.99 3.29 2.54
CA PRO A 27 4.64 4.47 1.97
C PRO A 27 3.65 5.63 1.79
N THR A 28 4.09 6.87 2.00
CA THR A 28 3.27 8.05 1.71
C THR A 28 2.97 8.06 0.21
N LEU A 29 1.71 8.35 -0.15
CA LEU A 29 1.37 8.54 -1.56
C LEU A 29 2.02 9.84 -2.06
N PRO A 30 2.36 9.91 -3.37
CA PRO A 30 2.79 11.15 -3.98
C PRO A 30 1.69 12.22 -3.88
N ASP A 31 2.10 13.49 -3.71
CA ASP A 31 1.16 14.60 -3.53
C ASP A 31 0.26 14.82 -4.76
N GLN A 32 0.79 14.55 -5.95
CA GLN A 32 0.07 14.63 -7.23
C GLN A 32 0.55 13.53 -8.19
N VAL A 33 -0.38 13.01 -8.98
CA VAL A 33 -0.15 12.03 -10.05
C VAL A 33 -0.91 12.51 -11.28
N GLU A 34 -0.19 12.62 -12.39
CA GLU A 34 -0.79 12.92 -13.69
C GLU A 34 -1.34 11.62 -14.30
N LEU A 35 -2.60 11.67 -14.72
CA LEU A 35 -3.21 10.57 -15.45
C LEU A 35 -2.87 10.69 -16.94
N PRO A 36 -2.59 9.57 -17.63
CA PRO A 36 -2.44 9.54 -19.07
C PRO A 36 -3.68 10.11 -19.78
N ASP A 37 -3.44 10.74 -20.93
CA ASP A 37 -4.49 11.22 -21.84
C ASP A 37 -5.48 12.23 -21.23
N GLY A 38 -5.18 12.79 -20.06
CA GLY A 38 -6.07 13.71 -19.35
C GLY A 38 -7.30 13.02 -18.73
N ALA A 39 -7.27 11.70 -18.57
CA ALA A 39 -8.34 10.92 -17.97
C ALA A 39 -8.65 11.39 -16.54
N LYS A 40 -9.90 11.25 -16.10
CA LYS A 40 -10.32 11.66 -14.74
C LYS A 40 -10.46 10.45 -13.83
N ALA A 41 -9.91 10.57 -12.63
CA ALA A 41 -10.07 9.56 -11.60
C ALA A 41 -11.53 9.48 -11.12
N GLN A 42 -12.16 8.32 -11.28
CA GLN A 42 -13.47 8.01 -10.71
C GLN A 42 -13.35 7.35 -9.33
N ALA A 43 -12.36 6.47 -9.15
CA ALA A 43 -12.10 5.81 -7.89
C ALA A 43 -10.60 5.58 -7.70
N VAL A 44 -10.15 5.56 -6.43
CA VAL A 44 -8.77 5.27 -6.07
C VAL A 44 -8.75 4.17 -5.02
N THR A 45 -7.93 3.15 -5.24
CA THR A 45 -7.70 2.06 -4.29
C THR A 45 -6.22 2.00 -3.93
N ILE A 46 -5.91 1.89 -2.64
CA ILE A 46 -4.54 1.89 -2.14
C ILE A 46 -4.22 0.48 -1.62
N GLY A 47 -3.18 -0.12 -2.19
CA GLY A 47 -2.55 -1.34 -1.68
C GLY A 47 -1.26 -1.04 -0.92
N ASN A 48 -0.54 -2.09 -0.52
CA ASN A 48 0.67 -1.95 0.30
C ASN A 48 1.78 -1.17 -0.41
N ASN A 49 2.10 -1.55 -1.66
CA ASN A 49 3.18 -0.93 -2.45
C ASN A 49 2.71 -0.43 -3.83
N TRP A 50 1.40 -0.23 -3.98
CA TRP A 50 0.80 0.25 -5.21
C TRP A 50 -0.49 1.03 -4.89
N PHE A 51 -0.95 1.81 -5.84
CA PHE A 51 -2.31 2.35 -5.84
C PHE A 51 -2.88 2.21 -7.25
N ALA A 52 -4.18 1.93 -7.34
CA ALA A 52 -4.89 1.90 -8.61
C ALA A 52 -5.83 3.10 -8.70
N VAL A 53 -5.93 3.64 -9.91
CA VAL A 53 -6.89 4.67 -10.27
C VAL A 53 -7.80 4.08 -11.33
N VAL A 54 -9.10 4.05 -11.04
CA VAL A 54 -10.14 3.76 -12.02
C VAL A 54 -10.48 5.07 -12.72
N THR A 55 -10.39 5.08 -14.05
CA THR A 55 -10.61 6.24 -14.89
C THR A 55 -12.03 6.26 -15.45
N ASP A 56 -12.44 7.40 -15.98
CA ASP A 56 -13.73 7.60 -16.64
C ASP A 56 -13.84 7.00 -18.04
N ASP A 57 -12.71 6.57 -18.61
CA ASP A 57 -12.61 5.90 -19.91
C ASP A 57 -12.46 4.38 -19.80
N ASN A 58 -13.01 3.77 -18.73
CA ASN A 58 -13.04 2.32 -18.53
C ASN A 58 -11.65 1.66 -18.40
N ARG A 59 -10.69 2.34 -17.75
CA ARG A 59 -9.37 1.78 -17.47
C ARG A 59 -9.08 1.73 -15.97
N ILE A 60 -8.25 0.77 -15.59
CA ILE A 60 -7.65 0.68 -14.26
C ILE A 60 -6.15 0.85 -14.44
N LEU A 61 -5.63 1.96 -13.95
CA LEU A 61 -4.21 2.31 -14.00
C LEU A 61 -3.58 1.97 -12.65
N ILE A 62 -2.57 1.09 -12.67
CA ILE A 62 -1.85 0.67 -11.47
C ILE A 62 -0.50 1.39 -11.42
N PHE A 63 -0.26 2.09 -10.33
CA PHE A 63 0.95 2.87 -10.09
C PHE A 63 1.74 2.30 -8.92
N ASP A 64 3.07 2.48 -8.99
CA ASP A 64 3.95 2.24 -7.86
C ASP A 64 3.77 3.32 -6.79
N LYS A 65 3.57 2.91 -5.52
CA LYS A 65 3.27 3.85 -4.45
C LYS A 65 4.43 4.77 -4.08
N THR A 66 5.67 4.32 -4.30
CA THR A 66 6.88 5.06 -3.90
C THR A 66 7.34 6.00 -5.01
N THR A 67 7.27 5.54 -6.26
CA THR A 67 7.80 6.29 -7.41
C THR A 67 6.73 7.02 -8.22
N GLY A 68 5.45 6.71 -8.02
CA GLY A 68 4.34 7.26 -8.82
C GLY A 68 4.33 6.77 -10.27
N ARG A 69 5.21 5.84 -10.66
CA ARG A 69 5.30 5.34 -12.03
C ARG A 69 4.16 4.38 -12.34
N GLN A 70 3.51 4.56 -13.49
CA GLN A 70 2.56 3.58 -14.01
C GLN A 70 3.28 2.26 -14.28
N ARG A 71 2.72 1.18 -13.73
CA ARG A 71 3.24 -0.19 -13.86
C ARG A 71 2.39 -1.03 -14.79
N GLN A 72 1.08 -0.81 -14.79
CA GLN A 72 0.13 -1.62 -15.53
C GLN A 72 -1.12 -0.81 -15.85
N GLU A 73 -1.73 -1.16 -16.98
CA GLU A 73 -3.02 -0.66 -17.43
C GLU A 73 -3.91 -1.87 -17.73
N ILE A 74 -5.15 -1.82 -17.27
CA ILE A 74 -6.16 -2.85 -17.48
C ILE A 74 -7.39 -2.17 -18.07
N THR A 75 -7.82 -2.58 -19.26
CA THR A 75 -9.07 -2.14 -19.85
C THR A 75 -10.24 -2.95 -19.28
N VAL A 76 -11.33 -2.28 -18.93
CA VAL A 76 -12.55 -2.87 -18.39
C VAL A 76 -13.60 -2.86 -19.50
N GLU A 77 -13.78 -4.00 -20.17
CA GLU A 77 -14.77 -4.24 -21.24
C GLU A 77 -16.08 -4.81 -20.67
#